data_AF-A0A926EGD4-F1
#
_entry.id   AF-A0A926EGD4-F1
#
_cell.length_a   1.000
_cell.length_b   1.000
_cell.length_c   1.000
_cell.angle_alpha   90.00
_cell.angle_beta   90.00
_cell.angle_gamma   90.00
#
_symmetry.space_group_name_H-M   'P 1'
#
loop_
_entity.id
_entity.type
_entity.pdbx_description
1 polymer ?
#
loop_
_entity_poly.entity_id
_entity_poly.type
_entity_poly.pdbx_seq_one_letter_code
_entity_poly.pdbx_strand_id
1 'polypeptide(L)'
;MVVFDFILDIFLIMMLISLFNLVRYTLKIRKIMKMHKDNPNIKGISIVNGEIKIIENVPNLSEVGTEEKAKDLVTDPICGKEILKQDAYRIVKDGVEYFFCSWECREKFLAH
;
A
#
# COMPACT_ATOMS: atom_id res chain seq x y z
N MET A 1 -3.14 50.48 -29.05
CA MET A 1 -4.25 50.01 -28.20
C MET A 1 -4.61 48.57 -28.57
N VAL A 2 -5.10 48.32 -29.78
CA VAL A 2 -5.50 46.99 -30.29
C VAL A 2 -4.48 45.85 -30.09
N VAL A 3 -3.18 46.10 -30.29
CA VAL A 3 -2.13 45.07 -30.09
C VAL A 3 -1.99 44.66 -28.62
N PHE A 4 -2.15 45.60 -27.69
CA PHE A 4 -2.14 45.28 -26.26
C PHE A 4 -3.35 44.46 -25.87
N ASP A 5 -4.52 44.76 -26.44
CA ASP A 5 -5.75 43.99 -26.21
C ASP A 5 -5.58 42.53 -26.67
N PHE A 6 -5.01 42.30 -27.86
CA PHE A 6 -4.69 40.94 -28.32
C PHE A 6 -3.69 40.20 -27.41
N ILE A 7 -2.69 40.90 -26.89
CA ILE A 7 -1.71 40.30 -25.97
C ILE A 7 -2.39 39.91 -24.65
N LEU A 8 -3.23 40.80 -24.10
CA LEU A 8 -3.98 40.54 -22.87
C LEU A 8 -4.95 39.37 -23.05
N ASP A 9 -5.62 39.27 -24.20
CA ASP A 9 -6.50 38.15 -24.52
C ASP A 9 -5.74 36.81 -24.58
N ILE A 10 -4.54 36.78 -25.17
CA ILE A 10 -3.70 35.57 -25.20
C ILE A 10 -3.31 35.15 -23.78
N PHE A 11 -2.91 36.10 -22.93
CA PHE A 11 -2.59 35.81 -21.53
C PHE A 11 -3.81 35.30 -20.76
N LEU A 12 -4.98 35.89 -21.00
CA LEU A 12 -6.24 35.49 -20.37
C LEU A 12 -6.63 34.07 -20.80
N ILE A 13 -6.47 33.72 -22.08
CA ILE A 13 -6.69 32.37 -22.60
C ILE A 13 -5.71 31.35 -21.97
N MET A 14 -4.42 31.69 -21.89
CA MET A 14 -3.41 30.84 -21.23
C MET A 14 -3.72 30.60 -19.75
N MET A 15 -4.15 31.66 -19.04
CA MET A 15 -4.57 31.58 -17.65
C MET A 15 -5.81 30.67 -17.49
N LEU A 16 -6.81 30.81 -18.37
CA LEU A 16 -8.02 29.97 -18.35
C LEU A 16 -7.70 28.49 -18.63
N ILE A 17 -6.80 28.20 -19.58
CA ILE A 17 -6.37 26.82 -19.88
C ILE A 17 -5.65 26.22 -18.66
N SER A 18 -4.76 26.98 -18.02
CA SER A 18 -4.07 26.54 -16.80
C SER A 18 -5.06 26.25 -15.66
N LEU A 19 -6.02 27.15 -15.44
CA LEU A 19 -7.07 26.97 -14.44
C LEU A 19 -7.93 25.74 -14.74
N PHE A 20 -8.30 25.52 -16.00
CA PHE A 20 -9.07 24.36 -16.43
C PHE A 20 -8.32 23.05 -16.15
N ASN A 21 -7.01 23.00 -16.41
CA ASN A 21 -6.17 21.85 -16.09
C ASN A 21 -6.09 21.61 -14.58
N LEU A 22 -5.94 22.67 -13.77
CA LEU A 22 -5.94 22.59 -12.32
C LEU A 22 -7.27 22.05 -11.77
N VAL A 23 -8.41 22.55 -12.28
CA VAL A 23 -9.74 22.07 -11.92
C VAL A 23 -9.91 20.60 -12.30
N ARG A 24 -9.50 20.18 -13.50
CA ARG A 24 -9.52 18.76 -13.88
C ARG A 24 -8.67 17.89 -12.96
N TYR A 25 -7.47 18.36 -12.61
CA TYR A 25 -6.55 17.62 -11.75
C TYR A 25 -7.13 17.45 -10.34
N THR A 26 -7.66 18.53 -9.75
CA THR A 26 -8.33 18.49 -8.43
C THR A 26 -9.55 17.59 -8.42
N LEU A 27 -10.38 17.60 -9.48
CA LEU A 27 -11.52 16.70 -9.61
C LEU A 27 -11.09 15.23 -9.74
N LYS A 28 -10.00 14.95 -10.47
CA LYS A 28 -9.43 13.59 -10.57
C LYS A 28 -8.95 13.09 -9.19
N ILE A 29 -8.26 13.93 -8.42
CA ILE A 29 -7.86 13.62 -7.04
C ILE A 29 -9.08 13.35 -6.16
N ARG A 30 -10.10 14.21 -6.22
CA ARG A 30 -11.34 14.04 -5.46
C ARG A 30 -12.06 12.73 -5.80
N LYS A 31 -12.07 12.33 -7.09
CA LYS A 31 -12.63 11.06 -7.53
C LYS A 31 -11.84 9.87 -6.99
N ILE A 32 -10.50 9.92 -7.05
CA ILE A 32 -9.62 8.87 -6.50
C ILE A 32 -9.81 8.73 -4.98
N MET A 33 -9.79 9.84 -4.23
CA MET A 33 -10.05 9.83 -2.79
C MET A 33 -11.44 9.26 -2.44
N LYS A 34 -12.45 9.46 -3.29
CA LYS A 34 -13.80 8.92 -3.07
C LYS A 34 -13.88 7.41 -3.37
N MET A 35 -13.20 6.92 -4.41
CA MET A 35 -13.20 5.50 -4.79
C MET A 35 -12.49 4.61 -3.75
N HIS A 36 -11.56 5.19 -3.01
CA HIS A 36 -10.78 4.49 -1.98
C HIS A 36 -11.23 4.82 -0.55
N LYS A 37 -12.35 5.54 -0.37
CA LYS A 37 -12.84 6.01 0.94
C LYS A 37 -13.26 4.87 1.88
N ASP A 38 -13.72 3.75 1.33
CA ASP A 38 -14.30 2.65 2.10
C ASP A 38 -13.30 1.52 2.40
N ASN A 39 -12.01 1.70 2.07
CA ASN A 39 -10.96 0.74 2.40
C ASN A 39 -10.28 1.10 3.74
N PRO A 40 -10.58 0.39 4.85
CA PRO A 40 -10.03 0.68 6.17
C PRO A 40 -8.52 0.39 6.29
N ASN A 41 -7.88 -0.17 5.26
CA ASN A 41 -6.46 -0.54 5.28
C ASN A 41 -5.52 0.47 4.60
N ILE A 42 -6.01 1.59 4.04
CA ILE A 42 -5.15 2.58 3.37
C ILE A 42 -4.50 3.49 4.42
N LYS A 43 -3.18 3.37 4.60
CA LYS A 43 -2.40 4.23 5.53
C LYS A 43 -1.88 5.50 4.86
N GLY A 44 -1.72 5.50 3.55
CA GLY A 44 -1.20 6.64 2.81
C GLY A 44 -0.94 6.34 1.34
N ILE A 45 -0.41 7.34 0.65
CA ILE A 45 -0.06 7.27 -0.77
C ILE A 45 1.44 7.58 -0.86
N SER A 46 2.18 6.75 -1.58
CA SER A 46 3.57 7.04 -1.95
C SER A 46 3.63 7.39 -3.43
N ILE A 47 4.49 8.33 -3.78
CA ILE A 47 4.78 8.67 -5.18
C ILE A 47 6.18 8.15 -5.46
N VAL A 48 6.28 7.13 -6.29
CA VAL A 48 7.56 6.53 -6.70
C VAL A 48 7.65 6.68 -8.22
N ASN A 49 8.70 7.35 -8.70
CA ASN A 49 8.93 7.60 -10.13
C ASN A 49 7.75 8.25 -10.88
N GLY A 50 6.99 9.10 -10.19
CA GLY A 50 5.84 9.82 -10.79
C GLY A 50 4.53 9.03 -10.79
N GLU A 51 4.52 7.80 -10.31
CA GLU A 51 3.33 6.97 -10.19
C GLU A 51 2.83 6.92 -8.75
N ILE A 52 1.50 7.01 -8.61
CA ILE A 52 0.79 7.03 -7.33
C ILE A 52 0.54 5.59 -6.90
N LYS A 53 1.25 5.13 -5.87
CA LYS A 53 1.10 3.80 -5.28
C LYS A 53 0.45 3.88 -3.90
N ILE A 54 -0.56 3.05 -3.68
CA ILE A 54 -1.34 3.03 -2.43
C ILE A 54 -0.62 2.15 -1.41
N ILE A 55 -0.32 2.70 -0.23
CA ILE A 55 0.22 1.92 0.89
C ILE A 55 -0.98 1.32 1.63
N GLU A 56 -1.33 0.09 1.27
CA GLU A 56 -2.33 -0.68 2.01
C GLU A 56 -1.66 -1.54 3.09
N ASN A 57 -2.26 -1.59 4.27
CA ASN A 57 -1.93 -2.51 5.34
C ASN A 57 -2.53 -3.90 5.01
N VAL A 58 -2.21 -4.44 3.83
CA VAL A 58 -2.56 -5.81 3.45
C VAL A 58 -1.35 -6.70 3.75
N PRO A 59 -1.50 -7.78 4.51
CA PRO A 59 -0.44 -8.76 4.69
C PRO A 59 -0.16 -9.43 3.33
N ASN A 60 1.01 -9.10 2.76
CA ASN A 60 1.70 -9.78 1.64
C ASN A 60 0.85 -10.28 0.45
N LEU A 61 0.72 -9.44 -0.58
CA LEU A 61 0.85 -9.78 -2.01
C LEU A 61 0.59 -8.47 -2.77
N SER A 62 1.42 -7.90 -3.62
CA SER A 62 2.71 -8.23 -4.21
C SER A 62 3.11 -6.98 -4.99
N GLU A 63 4.23 -6.33 -4.68
CA GLU A 63 4.96 -5.56 -5.67
C GLU A 63 6.40 -6.05 -5.68
N VAL A 64 6.77 -6.46 -6.89
CA VAL A 64 8.07 -6.92 -7.35
C VAL A 64 9.08 -5.78 -7.25
N GLY A 65 10.26 -6.08 -6.72
CA GLY A 65 11.37 -5.14 -6.63
C GLY A 65 12.41 -5.63 -5.64
N THR A 66 13.26 -6.53 -6.12
CA THR A 66 14.51 -7.03 -5.53
C THR A 66 15.22 -6.02 -4.62
N GLU A 67 15.24 -6.28 -3.31
CA GLU A 67 16.47 -6.27 -2.51
C GLU A 67 16.33 -7.32 -1.38
N GLU A 68 17.35 -8.16 -1.31
CA GLU A 68 17.48 -9.36 -0.50
C GLU A 68 17.63 -9.00 1.00
N LYS A 69 16.53 -8.85 1.72
CA LYS A 69 16.50 -9.34 3.10
C LYS A 69 15.86 -10.71 3.05
N ALA A 70 16.65 -11.75 3.35
CA ALA A 70 16.16 -13.08 3.61
C ALA A 70 14.99 -12.96 4.59
N LYS A 71 13.77 -13.11 4.06
CA LYS A 71 12.57 -13.16 4.89
C LYS A 71 12.74 -14.43 5.71
N ASP A 72 12.95 -14.29 7.02
CA ASP A 72 12.98 -15.42 7.95
C ASP A 72 11.61 -16.10 7.91
N LEU A 73 11.48 -17.08 7.02
CA LEU A 73 10.31 -17.92 6.87
C LEU A 73 10.47 -19.12 7.80
N VAL A 74 9.43 -19.42 8.55
CA VAL A 74 9.35 -20.58 9.45
C VAL A 74 8.15 -21.43 9.02
N THR A 75 8.25 -22.74 9.23
CA THR A 75 7.22 -23.70 8.86
C THR A 75 6.40 -24.09 10.09
N ASP A 76 5.07 -24.04 9.97
CA ASP A 76 4.16 -24.54 11.00
C ASP A 76 4.20 -26.09 11.06
N PRO A 77 4.50 -26.71 12.21
CA PRO A 77 4.60 -28.17 12.33
C PRO A 77 3.24 -28.90 12.28
N ILE A 78 2.11 -28.20 12.41
CA ILE A 78 0.76 -28.78 12.39
C ILE A 78 0.19 -28.83 10.97
N CYS A 79 0.34 -27.74 10.22
CA CYS A 79 -0.26 -27.63 8.88
C CYS A 79 0.76 -27.57 7.73
N GLY A 80 2.05 -27.40 8.02
CA GLY A 80 3.11 -27.30 7.03
C GLY A 80 3.17 -25.94 6.31
N LYS A 81 2.41 -24.94 6.78
CA LYS A 81 2.35 -23.62 6.13
C LYS A 81 3.61 -22.81 6.45
N GLU A 82 4.21 -22.22 5.42
CA GLU A 82 5.29 -21.24 5.58
C GLU A 82 4.73 -19.87 5.95
N ILE A 83 5.32 -19.27 6.97
CA ILE A 83 4.93 -17.97 7.52
C ILE A 83 6.16 -17.16 7.87
N LEU A 84 6.04 -15.84 7.84
CA LEU A 84 7.11 -14.97 8.31
C LEU A 84 7.25 -15.13 9.81
N LYS A 85 8.48 -15.34 10.30
CA LYS A 85 8.80 -15.54 11.73
C LYS A 85 8.25 -14.42 12.62
N GLN A 86 8.21 -13.20 12.10
CA GLN A 86 7.66 -12.03 12.79
C GLN A 86 6.13 -12.06 12.96
N ASP A 87 5.42 -12.75 12.06
CA ASP A 87 3.96 -12.83 12.02
C ASP A 87 3.45 -14.17 12.62
N ALA A 88 4.37 -15.04 13.05
CA ALA A 88 4.09 -16.36 13.58
C ALA A 88 3.74 -16.33 15.08
N TYR A 89 2.78 -17.16 15.48
CA TYR A 89 2.57 -17.50 16.88
C TYR A 89 3.73 -18.36 17.36
N ARG A 90 4.33 -18.04 18.51
CA ARG A 90 5.46 -18.82 19.04
C ARG A 90 5.21 -19.38 20.42
N ILE A 91 5.79 -20.53 20.71
CA ILE A 91 5.91 -21.09 22.06
C ILE A 91 7.30 -21.68 22.26
N VAL A 92 7.73 -21.78 23.51
CA VAL A 92 8.91 -22.55 23.90
C VAL A 92 8.43 -23.81 24.62
N LYS A 93 8.75 -24.99 24.10
CA LYS A 93 8.48 -26.30 24.72
C LYS A 93 9.80 -27.07 24.75
N ASP A 94 10.21 -27.55 25.92
CA ASP A 94 11.48 -28.29 26.12
C ASP A 94 12.74 -27.56 25.62
N GLY A 95 12.74 -26.21 25.72
CA GLY A 95 13.84 -25.36 25.26
C GLY A 95 13.88 -25.13 23.74
N VAL A 96 12.90 -25.66 22.99
CA VAL A 96 12.77 -25.47 21.54
C VAL A 96 11.67 -24.46 21.24
N GLU A 97 11.96 -23.49 20.37
CA GLU A 97 10.96 -22.56 19.84
C GLU A 97 10.19 -23.20 18.68
N TYR A 98 8.87 -23.25 18.80
CA TYR A 98 7.95 -23.67 17.74
C TYR A 98 7.13 -22.48 17.25
N PHE A 99 6.88 -22.43 15.95
CA PHE A 99 6.17 -21.36 15.26
C PHE A 99 4.89 -21.90 14.59
N PHE A 100 3.79 -21.15 14.64
CA PHE A 100 2.48 -21.54 14.12
C PHE A 100 1.82 -20.43 13.31
N CYS A 101 1.09 -20.80 12.27
CA CYS A 101 0.44 -19.88 11.36
C CYS A 101 -0.83 -19.26 11.94
N SER A 102 -1.39 -19.90 12.97
CA SER A 102 -2.61 -19.46 13.63
C SER A 102 -2.66 -19.91 15.08
N TRP A 103 -3.56 -19.30 15.84
CA TRP A 103 -3.82 -19.65 17.24
C TRP A 103 -4.29 -21.11 17.36
N GLU A 104 -5.13 -21.58 16.45
CA GLU A 104 -5.68 -22.93 16.46
C GLU A 104 -4.60 -23.99 16.24
N CYS A 105 -3.61 -23.72 15.37
CA CYS A 105 -2.47 -24.64 15.17
C CYS A 105 -1.61 -24.73 16.44
N ARG A 106 -1.36 -23.60 17.12
CA ARG A 106 -0.70 -23.59 18.42
C ARG A 106 -1.46 -24.42 19.46
N GLU A 107 -2.78 -24.25 19.57
CA GLU A 107 -3.59 -25.01 20.52
C GLU A 107 -3.56 -26.50 20.23
N LYS A 108 -3.68 -26.89 18.96
CA LYS A 108 -3.54 -28.30 18.55
C LYS A 108 -2.19 -28.89 18.94
N PHE A 109 -1.11 -28.12 18.81
CA PHE A 109 0.21 -28.54 19.24
C PHE A 109 0.34 -28.69 20.77
N LEU A 110 -0.34 -27.85 21.55
CA LEU A 110 -0.35 -27.93 23.02
C LEU A 110 -1.27 -29.04 23.55
N ALA A 111 -2.29 -29.43 22.78
CA ALA A 111 -3.21 -30.51 23.13
C ALA A 111 -2.62 -31.92 22.94
N HIS A 112 -1.40 -32.01 22.37
CA HIS A 112 -0.62 -33.24 22.22
C HIS A 112 0.63 -33.19 23.13
#